data_AF-A0A7J4TJL6-F1
#
_entry.id   AF-A0A7J4TJL6-F1
#
_cell.length_a   1.000
_cell.length_b   1.000
_cell.length_c   1.000
_cell.angle_alpha   90.00
_cell.angle_beta   90.00
_cell.angle_gamma   90.00
#
_symmetry.space_group_name_H-M   'P 1'
#
loop_
_entity.id
_entity.type
_entity.pdbx_description
1 polymer ?
#
loop_
_entity_poly.entity_id
_entity_poly.type
_entity_poly.pdbx_seq_one_letter_code
_entity_poly.pdbx_strand_id
1 'polypeptide(L)' 'MMMYLHGGDWEFIRDTLKTIKAPVNARELGIEPEYIIKALMEAHNIRKERYTILGDRGLTEAAATKLARKTGVIDG' A
#
# COMPACT_ATOMS: atom_id res chain seq x y z
N MET A 1 2.84 2.80 1.72
CA MET A 1 2.11 3.00 0.44
C MET A 1 1.38 4.34 0.37
N MET A 2 0.35 4.61 1.18
CA MET A 2 -0.43 5.85 1.01
C MET A 2 0.39 7.12 1.24
N MET A 3 1.33 7.11 2.19
CA MET A 3 2.26 8.24 2.39
C MET A 3 3.11 8.53 1.13
N TYR A 4 3.48 7.50 0.36
CA TYR A 4 4.19 7.68 -0.92
C TYR A 4 3.29 8.37 -1.95
N LEU A 5 2.02 7.96 -2.07
CA LEU A 5 1.07 8.63 -2.97
C LEU A 5 0.80 10.09 -2.55
N HIS A 6 0.78 10.35 -1.25
CA HIS A 6 0.67 11.70 -0.71
C HIS A 6 1.95 12.54 -0.85
N GLY A 7 3.07 11.97 -1.33
CA GLY A 7 4.34 12.67 -1.53
C GLY A 7 5.14 12.91 -0.24
N GLY A 8 4.80 12.24 0.87
CA GLY A 8 5.52 12.36 2.13
C GLY A 8 6.56 11.25 2.36
N ASP A 9 7.22 11.32 3.51
CA ASP A 9 8.30 10.40 3.88
C ASP A 9 7.77 9.05 4.38
N TRP A 10 7.50 8.16 3.42
CA TRP A 10 7.05 6.80 3.70
C TRP A 10 8.18 5.91 4.22
N GLU A 11 9.45 6.27 4.01
CA GLU A 11 10.61 5.50 4.46
C GLU A 11 10.80 5.66 5.96
N PHE A 12 10.70 6.89 6.47
CA PHE A 12 10.69 7.17 7.90
C PHE A 12 9.61 6.38 8.65
N ILE A 13 8.39 6.34 8.10
CA ILE A 13 7.29 5.54 8.69
C ILE A 13 7.62 4.05 8.68
N ARG A 14 8.08 3.52 7.55
CA ARG A 14 8.49 2.10 7.41
C ARG A 14 9.57 1.75 8.44
N ASP A 15 10.59 2.58 8.57
CA ASP A 15 11.75 2.29 9.41
C ASP A 15 11.42 2.44 10.90
N THR A 16 10.49 3.33 11.25
CA THR A 16 9.89 3.39 12.59
C THR A 16 9.12 2.11 12.92
N LEU A 17 8.30 1.59 11.99
CA LEU A 17 7.60 0.32 12.18
C LEU A 17 8.56 -0.87 12.35
N LYS A 18 9.64 -0.91 11.56
CA LYS A 18 10.70 -1.92 11.71
C LYS A 18 11.37 -1.86 13.08
N THR A 19 11.60 -0.66 13.62
CA THR A 19 12.23 -0.46 14.94
C THR A 19 11.41 -1.12 16.07
N ILE A 20 10.08 -1.08 15.95
CA ILE A 20 9.18 -1.75 16.90
C ILE A 20 8.81 -3.18 16.49
N LYS A 21 9.48 -3.75 15.47
CA LYS A 21 9.27 -5.10 14.94
C LYS A 21 7.86 -5.35 14.39
N ALA A 22 7.18 -4.29 13.94
CA ALA A 22 5.91 -4.43 13.22
C ALA A 22 6.17 -4.90 11.77
N PRO A 23 5.27 -5.70 11.17
CA PRO A 23 5.41 -6.15 9.79
C PRO A 23 5.27 -4.97 8.83
N VAL A 24 6.12 -4.91 7.81
CA VAL A 24 6.15 -3.84 6.80
C VAL A 24 6.00 -4.32 5.36
N ASN A 25 5.97 -5.63 5.15
CA ASN A 25 5.75 -6.25 3.83
C ASN A 25 4.78 -7.44 3.94
N ALA A 26 4.32 -7.90 2.77
CA ALA A 26 3.34 -8.97 2.64
C ALA A 26 3.82 -10.29 3.25
N ARG A 27 5.11 -10.60 3.10
CA ARG A 27 5.75 -11.81 3.64
C ARG A 27 5.72 -11.86 5.16
N GLU A 28 6.09 -10.75 5.81
CA GLU A 28 6.04 -10.62 7.27
C GLU A 28 4.61 -10.66 7.81
N LEU A 29 3.63 -10.23 7.01
CA LEU A 29 2.21 -10.31 7.34
C LEU A 29 1.60 -11.70 7.06
N GLY A 30 2.32 -12.59 6.37
CA GLY A 30 1.83 -13.91 5.97
C GLY A 30 0.75 -13.87 4.89
N ILE A 31 0.79 -12.88 3.99
CA ILE A 31 -0.21 -12.67 2.94
C ILE A 31 0.47 -12.73 1.57
N GLU A 32 -0.16 -13.43 0.62
CA GLU A 32 0.33 -13.47 -0.76
C GLU A 32 0.23 -12.10 -1.45
N PRO A 33 1.22 -11.70 -2.28
CA PRO A 33 1.24 -10.39 -2.95
C PRO A 33 -0.03 -10.05 -3.73
N GLU A 34 -0.68 -11.03 -4.34
CA GLU A 34 -1.91 -10.86 -5.11
C GLU A 34 -3.05 -10.24 -4.28
N TYR A 35 -3.14 -10.59 -2.99
CA TYR A 35 -4.15 -10.03 -2.10
C TYR A 35 -3.87 -8.57 -1.74
N ILE A 36 -2.60 -8.17 -1.65
CA ILE A 36 -2.24 -6.76 -1.47
C ILE A 36 -2.68 -5.94 -2.68
N ILE A 37 -2.43 -6.44 -3.89
CA ILE A 37 -2.81 -5.74 -5.13
C ILE A 37 -4.32 -5.61 -5.25
N LYS A 38 -5.05 -6.72 -5.04
CA LYS A 38 -6.51 -6.71 -5.04
C LYS A 38 -7.08 -5.76 -3.98
N ALA A 39 -6.53 -5.76 -2.77
CA ALA A 39 -6.98 -4.86 -1.71
C ALA A 39 -6.74 -3.38 -2.06
N LEU A 40 -5.60 -3.03 -2.68
CA LEU A 40 -5.32 -1.66 -3.12
C LEU A 40 -6.29 -1.16 -4.18
N MET A 41 -6.64 -2.02 -5.14
CA MET A 41 -7.62 -1.70 -6.18
C MET A 41 -9.01 -1.47 -5.58
N GLU A 42 -9.42 -2.31 -4.62
CA GLU A 42 -10.76 -2.27 -4.03
C GLU A 42 -10.92 -1.30 -2.86
N ALA A 43 -9.84 -0.81 -2.25
CA ALA A 43 -9.90 0.00 -1.03
C ALA A 43 -10.79 1.26 -1.16
N HIS A 44 -10.84 1.88 -2.34
CA HIS A 44 -11.70 3.04 -2.61
C HIS A 44 -13.20 2.73 -2.56
N ASN A 45 -13.59 1.45 -2.74
CA ASN A 45 -14.99 1.01 -2.73
C ASN A 45 -15.55 0.78 -1.31
N ILE A 46 -14.71 0.73 -0.27
CA ILE A 46 -15.13 0.40 1.10
C ILE A 46 -16.03 1.50 1.70
N ARG A 47 -15.72 2.77 1.41
CA ARG A 47 -16.47 3.96 1.87
C ARG A 47 -16.51 4.99 0.76
N LYS A 48 -17.37 4.77 -0.23
CA LYS A 48 -17.45 5.57 -1.46
C LYS A 48 -17.74 7.05 -1.21
N GLU A 49 -18.37 7.37 -0.09
CA GLU A 49 -18.66 8.75 0.33
C GLU A 49 -17.42 9.49 0.88
N ARG A 50 -16.34 8.77 1.17
CA ARG A 50 -15.12 9.32 1.76
C ARG A 50 -14.03 9.45 0.71
N TYR A 51 -13.77 10.69 0.32
CA TYR A 51 -12.63 11.01 -0.55
C TYR A 51 -11.29 10.72 0.15
N THR A 52 -10.37 10.09 -0.57
CA THR A 52 -8.99 9.79 -0.12
C THR A 52 -8.01 9.97 -1.27
N ILE A 53 -6.71 9.78 -1.01
CA ILE A 53 -5.66 9.81 -2.06
C ILE A 53 -5.83 8.77 -3.16
N LEU A 54 -6.63 7.72 -2.92
CA LEU A 54 -6.95 6.71 -3.93
C LEU A 54 -8.00 7.21 -4.95
N GLY A 55 -8.64 8.36 -4.68
CA GLY A 55 -9.67 8.96 -5.52
C GLY A 55 -10.87 8.05 -5.76
N ASP A 56 -11.75 8.46 -6.67
CA ASP A 56 -13.03 7.78 -6.92
C ASP A 56 -12.92 6.61 -7.90
N ARG A 57 -11.82 6.54 -8.67
CA ARG A 57 -11.56 5.47 -9.66
C ARG A 57 -10.61 4.39 -9.15
N GLY A 58 -10.03 4.57 -7.97
CA GLY A 58 -9.03 3.68 -7.42
C GLY A 58 -7.74 3.62 -8.25
N LEU A 59 -6.96 2.56 -8.02
CA LEU A 59 -5.73 2.27 -8.75
C LEU A 59 -5.98 1.19 -9.80
N THR A 60 -5.34 1.30 -10.95
CA THR A 60 -5.21 0.16 -11.87
C THR A 60 -4.29 -0.90 -11.25
N GLU A 61 -4.41 -2.15 -11.68
CA GLU A 61 -3.54 -3.23 -11.23
C GLU A 61 -2.06 -2.89 -11.45
N ALA A 62 -1.70 -2.35 -12.62
CA ALA A 62 -0.34 -1.92 -12.94
C ALA A 62 0.16 -0.82 -11.98
N ALA A 63 -0.70 0.15 -11.63
CA ALA A 63 -0.35 1.20 -10.68
C ALA A 63 -0.20 0.66 -9.25
N ALA A 64 -1.10 -0.22 -8.82
CA ALA A 64 -1.05 -0.88 -7.52
C ALA A 64 0.21 -1.75 -7.37
N THR A 65 0.53 -2.56 -8.38
CA THR A 65 1.75 -3.38 -8.40
C THR A 65 3.01 -2.51 -8.37
N LYS A 66 3.07 -1.46 -9.18
CA LYS A 66 4.19 -0.51 -9.17
C LYS A 66 4.35 0.17 -7.81
N LEU A 67 3.26 0.59 -7.17
CA LEU A 67 3.26 1.19 -5.84
C LEU A 67 3.76 0.22 -4.77
N ALA A 68 3.21 -0.99 -4.76
CA ALA A 68 3.56 -2.02 -3.78
C ALA A 68 5.04 -2.41 -3.88
N ARG A 69 5.57 -2.59 -5.10
CA ARG A 69 7.00 -2.82 -5.35
C ARG A 69 7.86 -1.62 -4.96
N LYS A 70 7.47 -0.41 -5.39
CA LYS A 70 8.22 0.82 -5.10
C LYS A 70 8.39 1.07 -3.61
N THR A 71 7.39 0.68 -2.81
CA THR A 71 7.40 0.84 -1.36
C THR A 71 7.88 -0.40 -0.61
N GLY A 72 8.35 -1.45 -1.30
CA GLY A 72 8.86 -2.68 -0.71
C GLY A 72 7.83 -3.49 0.07
N VAL A 73 6.53 -3.28 -0.19
CA VAL A 73 5.45 -4.07 0.42
C VAL A 73 5.37 -5.46 -0.21
N ILE A 74 5.70 -5.56 -1.50
CA ILE A 74 5.89 -6.84 -2.21
C ILE A 74 7.25 -6.82 -2.92
N ASP A 75 7.74 -8.01 -3.27
CA ASP A 75 9.02 -8.18 -3.96
C ASP A 75 8.97 -7.58 -5.39
N GLY A 76 10.13 -7.04 -5.82
CA GLY A 76 10.32 -6.26 -7.04
C GLY A 76 10.28 -7.04 -8.35
#